data_AF-A0A1G5VV74-F1
#
_entry.id   AF-A0A1G5VV74-F1
#
_cell.length_a   1.000
_cell.length_b   1.000
_cell.length_c   1.000
_cell.angle_alpha   90.00
_cell.angle_beta   90.00
_cell.angle_gamma   90.00
#
_symmetry.space_group_name_H-M   'P 1'
#
loop_
_entity.id
_entity.type
_entity.pdbx_description
1 polymer ?
#
loop_
_entity_poly.entity_id
_entity_poly.type
_entity_poly.pdbx_seq_one_letter_code
_entity_poly.pdbx_strand_id
1 'polypeptide(L)'
;MCNNCDYTIHGRHHHFGWDNSFVPAERVAPGSTIEFQCLDAGGGQLQADSTVADVARLDFAKVNPVTGPIFVEGAEPGDALKVTIEMFKPSGFGWTANIPGFGLLADDFKEPALNIWKYDAASLEPALFGKNARVPLKPFAGTIGNALAEKGHHSVVPPRRVGGNLDIRDLAAGTTLYLPVEVAGALFSVGDTHAAQGDGEVCGTAIESPMDVVLKLDLVKDARLKTPRFTTPGPVTRHLDAKGYEVTTGIGPDLMAGAREAVAQMVDLLSGRYKIDPVEAYMLASVCGDLRISEIVDMPNWVVSFYFPRCVFE
;
A
#
# COMPACT_ATOMS: atom_id res chain seq x y z
N MET A 1 8.21 -21.92 10.62
CA MET A 1 9.28 -21.81 11.66
C MET A 1 8.78 -20.76 12.66
N CYS A 2 8.85 -21.01 13.96
CA CYS A 2 8.58 -19.94 14.94
C CYS A 2 9.68 -18.88 14.78
N ASN A 3 9.36 -17.74 14.16
CA ASN A 3 10.18 -16.55 14.36
C ASN A 3 9.87 -16.07 15.78
N ASN A 4 10.78 -16.35 16.72
CA ASN A 4 10.72 -15.73 18.03
C ASN A 4 11.01 -14.24 17.83
N CYS A 5 9.95 -13.44 17.73
CA CYS A 5 10.08 -11.99 17.76
C CYS A 5 10.57 -11.57 19.15
N ASP A 6 11.44 -10.57 19.21
CA ASP A 6 11.90 -9.99 20.46
C ASP A 6 10.76 -9.21 21.14
N TYR A 7 9.89 -8.60 20.33
CA TYR A 7 8.78 -7.76 20.79
C TYR A 7 7.51 -8.00 19.97
N THR A 8 6.37 -7.68 20.59
CA THR A 8 5.07 -7.55 19.91
C THR A 8 4.46 -6.20 20.26
N ILE A 9 4.14 -5.41 19.24
CA ILE A 9 3.51 -4.09 19.37
C ILE A 9 2.04 -4.24 19.00
N HIS A 10 1.20 -4.22 20.03
CA HIS A 10 -0.24 -4.42 19.88
C HIS A 10 -0.91 -3.25 19.17
N GLY A 11 -1.96 -3.54 18.41
CA GLY A 11 -2.70 -2.55 17.61
C GLY A 11 -3.31 -1.40 18.41
N ARG A 12 -3.41 -1.50 19.75
CA ARG A 12 -3.78 -0.36 20.62
C ARG A 12 -2.74 0.77 20.65
N HIS A 13 -1.51 0.48 20.24
CA HIS A 13 -0.41 1.44 20.11
C HIS A 13 -0.39 2.05 18.70
N HIS A 14 -1.56 2.27 18.10
CA HIS A 14 -1.67 2.99 16.85
C HIS A 14 -1.82 4.48 17.08
N HIS A 15 -1.46 5.26 16.06
CA HIS A 15 -1.66 6.69 16.03
C HIS A 15 -1.99 7.14 14.60
N PHE A 16 -2.55 8.35 14.48
CA PHE A 16 -3.08 8.90 13.23
C PHE A 16 -2.24 10.08 12.77
N GLY A 17 -0.95 9.92 12.54
CA GLY A 17 -0.10 10.97 11.98
C GLY A 17 1.37 10.77 12.30
N TRP A 18 2.21 11.68 11.83
CA TRP A 18 3.63 11.69 12.15
C TRP A 18 3.90 12.87 13.07
N ASP A 19 4.46 12.61 14.25
CA ASP A 19 4.89 13.65 15.18
C ASP A 19 6.12 13.17 15.95
N ASN A 20 7.17 13.98 15.94
CA ASN A 20 8.42 13.67 16.61
C ASN A 20 8.41 13.87 18.14
N SER A 21 7.27 14.28 18.69
CA SER A 21 7.02 14.34 20.13
C SER A 21 6.28 13.13 20.68
N PHE A 22 5.83 12.21 19.83
CA PHE A 22 5.15 11.00 20.27
C PHE A 22 6.04 10.15 21.18
N VAL A 23 5.45 9.70 22.29
CA VAL A 23 6.10 8.77 23.22
C VAL A 23 6.25 7.42 22.51
N PRO A 24 7.47 6.86 22.43
CA PRO A 24 7.66 5.54 21.83
C PRO A 24 6.84 4.47 22.54
N ALA A 25 6.22 3.60 21.77
CA ALA A 25 5.56 2.41 22.29
C ALA A 25 6.58 1.42 22.87
N GLU A 26 7.79 1.39 22.31
CA GLU A 26 8.91 0.57 22.77
C GLU A 26 10.26 1.19 22.34
N ARG A 27 11.33 0.86 23.08
CA ARG A 27 12.72 1.18 22.75
C ARG A 27 13.49 -0.10 22.47
N VAL A 28 14.13 -0.20 21.31
CA VAL A 28 14.77 -1.45 20.84
C VAL A 28 16.21 -1.21 20.40
N ALA A 29 17.05 -2.24 20.50
CA ALA A 29 18.38 -2.22 19.92
C ALA A 29 18.32 -2.48 18.40
N PRO A 30 19.26 -1.95 17.59
CA PRO A 30 19.43 -2.38 16.22
C PRO A 30 19.62 -3.90 16.13
N GLY A 31 18.94 -4.52 15.16
CA GLY A 31 18.88 -5.96 14.95
C GLY A 31 17.65 -6.64 15.56
N SER A 32 16.80 -5.93 16.31
CA SER A 32 15.59 -6.50 16.89
C SER A 32 14.54 -6.88 15.84
N THR A 33 13.89 -8.03 16.04
CA THR A 33 12.74 -8.49 15.26
C THR A 33 11.45 -8.23 16.03
N ILE A 34 10.49 -7.56 15.40
CA ILE A 34 9.27 -7.06 16.03
C ILE A 34 8.06 -7.49 15.22
N GLU A 35 7.04 -7.99 15.91
CA GLU A 35 5.72 -8.21 15.34
C GLU A 35 4.82 -6.99 15.61
N PHE A 36 4.26 -6.39 14.56
CA PHE A 36 3.32 -5.29 14.63
C PHE A 36 1.92 -5.80 14.31
N GLN A 37 0.95 -5.52 15.16
CA GLN A 37 -0.46 -5.79 14.86
C GLN A 37 -1.06 -4.54 14.22
N CYS A 38 -1.39 -4.61 12.94
CA CYS A 38 -1.84 -3.45 12.17
C CYS A 38 -3.35 -3.52 11.87
N LEU A 39 -4.00 -2.37 11.98
CA LEU A 39 -5.31 -2.14 11.40
C LEU A 39 -5.14 -1.84 9.89
N ASP A 40 -6.23 -1.98 9.12
CA ASP A 40 -6.29 -1.53 7.72
C ASP A 40 -6.37 0.00 7.60
N ALA A 41 -6.34 0.52 6.36
CA ALA A 41 -6.55 1.94 6.05
C ALA A 41 -7.81 2.54 6.67
N GLY A 42 -8.85 1.74 6.90
CA GLY A 42 -10.12 2.19 7.44
C GLY A 42 -10.07 2.38 8.95
N GLY A 43 -8.98 1.97 9.61
CA GLY A 43 -8.88 1.95 11.07
C GLY A 43 -9.93 1.07 11.74
N GLY A 44 -10.35 0.00 11.06
CA GLY A 44 -11.39 -0.90 11.53
C GLY A 44 -12.81 -0.34 11.44
N GLN A 45 -13.03 0.76 10.71
CA GLN A 45 -14.36 1.32 10.45
C GLN A 45 -15.18 0.49 9.45
N LEU A 46 -14.51 -0.26 8.56
CA LEU A 46 -15.13 -1.20 7.64
C LEU A 46 -14.81 -2.64 8.09
N GLN A 47 -15.82 -3.51 8.00
CA GLN A 47 -15.82 -4.88 8.51
C GLN A 47 -16.45 -5.83 7.49
N ALA A 48 -16.41 -7.13 7.78
CA ALA A 48 -16.90 -8.17 6.88
C ALA A 48 -18.41 -8.10 6.55
N ASP A 49 -19.18 -7.37 7.33
CA ASP A 49 -20.61 -7.09 7.16
C ASP A 49 -20.91 -5.65 6.72
N SER A 50 -19.88 -4.84 6.45
CA SER A 50 -20.05 -3.48 5.96
C SER A 50 -20.71 -3.43 4.58
N THR A 51 -21.42 -2.33 4.37
CA THR A 51 -22.17 -2.02 3.15
C THR A 51 -21.65 -0.72 2.54
N VAL A 52 -22.08 -0.41 1.32
CA VAL A 52 -21.74 0.86 0.66
C VAL A 52 -22.14 2.09 1.51
N ALA A 53 -23.16 1.97 2.37
CA ALA A 53 -23.57 3.05 3.27
C ALA A 53 -22.53 3.34 4.37
N ASP A 54 -21.68 2.37 4.72
CA ASP A 54 -20.59 2.54 5.68
C ASP A 54 -19.44 3.34 5.09
N VAL A 55 -19.18 3.22 3.78
CA VAL A 55 -18.16 4.02 3.07
C VAL A 55 -18.45 5.51 3.21
N ALA A 56 -19.71 5.92 3.08
CA ALA A 56 -20.13 7.32 3.24
C ALA A 56 -20.03 7.83 4.70
N ARG A 57 -19.84 6.93 5.68
CA ARG A 57 -19.72 7.25 7.11
C ARG A 57 -18.27 7.23 7.62
N LEU A 58 -17.29 6.97 6.76
CA LEU A 58 -15.89 6.96 7.14
C LEU A 58 -15.48 8.29 7.79
N ASP A 59 -14.92 8.21 8.98
CA ASP A 59 -14.26 9.31 9.66
C ASP A 59 -12.82 9.41 9.15
N PHE A 60 -12.58 10.34 8.21
CA PHE A 60 -11.27 10.62 7.62
C PHE A 60 -10.24 11.15 8.63
N ALA A 61 -10.63 11.53 9.84
CA ALA A 61 -9.66 11.83 10.90
C ALA A 61 -9.05 10.55 11.51
N LYS A 62 -9.61 9.38 11.19
CA LYS A 62 -9.24 8.07 11.74
C LYS A 62 -8.90 7.04 10.66
N VAL A 63 -8.47 7.50 9.49
CA VAL A 63 -7.95 6.62 8.43
C VAL A 63 -6.43 6.50 8.52
N ASN A 64 -5.91 5.43 7.93
CA ASN A 64 -4.50 5.03 7.86
C ASN A 64 -3.78 5.09 9.22
N PRO A 65 -4.32 4.45 10.28
CA PRO A 65 -3.57 4.31 11.52
C PRO A 65 -2.29 3.53 11.29
N VAL A 66 -1.22 3.96 11.96
CA VAL A 66 0.05 3.23 11.99
C VAL A 66 0.40 2.81 13.41
N THR A 67 0.88 1.59 13.56
CA THR A 67 1.31 1.00 14.83
C THR A 67 2.75 1.40 15.14
N GLY A 68 2.99 1.97 16.33
CA GLY A 68 4.27 2.53 16.75
C GLY A 68 4.10 3.74 17.69
N PRO A 69 5.03 4.72 17.71
CA PRO A 69 6.36 4.66 17.09
C PRO A 69 7.34 3.83 17.91
N ILE A 70 8.35 3.27 17.25
CA ILE A 70 9.46 2.53 17.85
C ILE A 70 10.70 3.40 17.86
N PHE A 71 11.32 3.51 19.02
CA PHE A 71 12.60 4.18 19.18
C PHE A 71 13.73 3.18 19.01
N VAL A 72 14.58 3.36 18.00
CA VAL A 72 15.73 2.49 17.73
C VAL A 72 16.99 3.12 18.33
N GLU A 73 17.58 2.47 19.32
CA GLU A 73 18.74 2.98 20.05
C GLU A 73 19.93 3.28 19.12
N GLY A 74 20.54 4.45 19.29
CA GLY A 74 21.70 4.90 18.51
C GLY A 74 21.39 5.42 17.10
N ALA A 75 20.12 5.42 16.66
CA ALA A 75 19.70 6.07 15.44
C ALA A 75 19.73 7.60 15.58
N GLU A 76 20.43 8.28 14.67
CA GLU A 76 20.64 9.72 14.67
C GLU A 76 20.37 10.33 13.28
N PRO A 77 20.05 11.64 13.20
CA PRO A 77 19.85 12.30 11.92
C PRO A 77 21.03 12.09 10.95
N GLY A 78 20.73 11.66 9.72
CA GLY A 78 21.73 11.32 8.70
C GLY A 78 22.02 9.83 8.54
N ASP A 79 21.59 9.01 9.50
CA ASP A 79 21.55 7.56 9.34
C ASP A 79 20.40 7.13 8.41
N ALA A 80 20.35 5.83 8.10
CA ALA A 80 19.16 5.19 7.56
C ALA A 80 18.72 4.04 8.46
N LEU A 81 17.42 3.97 8.75
CA LEU A 81 16.81 2.80 9.35
C LEU A 81 16.65 1.73 8.27
N LYS A 82 17.27 0.57 8.46
CA LYS A 82 17.14 -0.59 7.60
C LYS A 82 16.01 -1.48 8.15
N VAL A 83 14.98 -1.67 7.34
CA VAL A 83 13.80 -2.48 7.67
C VAL A 83 13.79 -3.69 6.76
N THR A 84 14.01 -4.89 7.32
CA THR A 84 13.79 -6.14 6.60
C THR A 84 12.37 -6.62 6.86
N ILE A 85 11.59 -6.78 5.81
CA ILE A 85 10.20 -7.24 5.88
C ILE A 85 10.21 -8.76 5.84
N GLU A 86 9.96 -9.43 6.96
CA GLU A 86 10.12 -10.88 7.05
C GLU A 86 8.87 -11.62 6.56
N MET A 87 7.70 -11.24 7.06
CA MET A 87 6.44 -11.86 6.68
C MET A 87 5.23 -11.02 7.07
N PHE A 88 4.09 -11.35 6.47
CA PHE A 88 2.76 -10.85 6.82
C PHE A 88 1.90 -12.02 7.31
N LYS A 89 0.97 -11.74 8.22
CA LYS A 89 -0.08 -12.66 8.67
C LYS A 89 -1.44 -12.02 8.39
N PRO A 90 -2.00 -12.25 7.19
CA PRO A 90 -3.24 -11.61 6.80
C PRO A 90 -4.44 -12.11 7.62
N SER A 91 -5.47 -11.27 7.78
CA SER A 91 -6.69 -11.63 8.50
C SER A 91 -7.61 -12.61 7.75
N GLY A 92 -7.50 -12.68 6.42
CA GLY A 92 -8.44 -13.41 5.54
C GLY A 92 -9.65 -12.58 5.11
N PHE A 93 -9.68 -11.30 5.47
CA PHE A 93 -10.69 -10.32 5.10
C PHE A 93 -10.01 -9.08 4.54
N GLY A 94 -10.66 -8.42 3.59
CA GLY A 94 -10.31 -7.06 3.23
C GLY A 94 -11.44 -6.35 2.50
N TRP A 95 -11.21 -5.11 2.11
CA TRP A 95 -12.18 -4.30 1.37
C TRP A 95 -11.51 -3.45 0.31
N THR A 96 -12.25 -3.08 -0.72
CA THR A 96 -11.88 -2.07 -1.72
C THR A 96 -13.08 -1.16 -1.89
N ALA A 97 -12.89 0.15 -1.93
CA ALA A 97 -13.97 1.10 -2.07
C ALA A 97 -13.69 2.15 -3.14
N ASN A 98 -14.72 2.48 -3.92
CA ASN A 98 -14.75 3.77 -4.61
C ASN A 98 -15.26 4.81 -3.61
N ILE A 99 -14.39 5.74 -3.23
CA ILE A 99 -14.71 6.80 -2.28
C ILE A 99 -14.95 8.10 -3.07
N PRO A 100 -16.15 8.71 -3.00
CA PRO A 100 -16.46 9.92 -3.77
C PRO A 100 -15.44 11.04 -3.55
N GLY A 101 -14.93 11.59 -4.65
CA GLY A 101 -13.92 12.67 -4.62
C GLY A 101 -12.48 12.20 -4.40
N PHE A 102 -12.23 10.88 -4.41
CA PHE A 102 -10.91 10.29 -4.24
C PHE A 102 -10.61 9.26 -5.35
N GLY A 103 -9.32 9.10 -5.68
CA GLY A 103 -8.87 8.28 -6.81
C GLY A 103 -8.59 9.06 -8.10
N LEU A 104 -7.89 8.42 -9.04
CA LEU A 104 -7.42 9.03 -10.29
C LEU A 104 -8.56 9.48 -11.22
N LEU A 105 -9.69 8.76 -11.22
CA LEU A 105 -10.89 9.01 -12.03
C LEU A 105 -12.08 9.46 -11.17
N ALA A 106 -11.82 10.16 -10.06
CA ALA A 106 -12.86 10.63 -9.14
C ALA A 106 -13.95 11.49 -9.81
N ASP A 107 -13.61 12.19 -10.90
CA ASP A 107 -14.56 13.01 -11.67
C ASP A 107 -15.55 12.17 -12.50
N ASP A 108 -15.19 10.93 -12.82
CA ASP A 108 -15.99 9.99 -13.60
C ASP A 108 -16.81 9.06 -12.67
N PHE A 109 -16.22 8.63 -11.55
CA PHE A 109 -16.83 7.71 -10.58
C PHE A 109 -17.24 8.41 -9.27
N LYS A 110 -18.38 9.12 -9.32
CA LYS A 110 -18.86 9.97 -8.21
C LYS A 110 -19.63 9.24 -7.13
N GLU A 111 -20.19 8.08 -7.45
CA GLU A 111 -21.02 7.31 -6.51
C GLU A 111 -20.16 6.33 -5.70
N PRO A 112 -20.45 6.14 -4.40
CA PRO A 112 -19.69 5.19 -3.60
C PRO A 112 -19.92 3.75 -4.07
N ALA A 113 -18.87 2.94 -4.00
CA ALA A 113 -18.95 1.50 -4.22
C ALA A 113 -18.08 0.77 -3.19
N LEU A 114 -18.42 -0.48 -2.88
CA LEU A 114 -17.69 -1.30 -1.92
C LEU A 114 -17.66 -2.75 -2.40
N ASN A 115 -16.47 -3.34 -2.41
CA ASN A 115 -16.29 -4.78 -2.49
C ASN A 115 -15.68 -5.31 -1.19
N ILE A 116 -16.31 -6.33 -0.62
CA ILE A 116 -15.80 -7.06 0.54
C ILE A 116 -15.11 -8.34 0.06
N TRP A 117 -13.84 -8.50 0.43
CA TRP A 117 -13.01 -9.64 0.09
C TRP A 117 -12.98 -10.65 1.22
N LYS A 118 -13.03 -11.93 0.84
CA LYS A 118 -12.75 -13.07 1.72
C LYS A 118 -11.75 -13.97 1.02
N TYR A 119 -10.69 -14.34 1.71
CA TYR A 119 -9.64 -15.20 1.17
C TYR A 119 -9.03 -16.06 2.29
N ASP A 120 -8.40 -17.15 1.90
CA ASP A 120 -7.72 -18.03 2.84
C ASP A 120 -6.36 -17.43 3.22
N ALA A 121 -6.21 -17.03 4.48
CA ALA A 121 -5.01 -16.38 4.98
C ALA A 121 -3.77 -17.30 5.02
N ALA A 122 -3.96 -18.62 4.99
CA ALA A 122 -2.88 -19.59 5.08
C ALA A 122 -2.31 -19.95 3.70
N SER A 123 -3.18 -20.15 2.71
CA SER A 123 -2.78 -20.52 1.35
C SER A 123 -2.49 -19.31 0.46
N LEU A 124 -3.13 -18.16 0.72
CA LEU A 124 -3.06 -16.96 -0.12
C LEU A 124 -3.37 -17.25 -1.61
N GLU A 125 -4.26 -18.21 -1.85
CA GLU A 125 -4.82 -18.44 -3.17
C GLU A 125 -5.52 -17.16 -3.70
N PRO A 126 -5.56 -16.95 -5.03
CA PRO A 126 -6.18 -15.78 -5.62
C PRO A 126 -7.60 -15.52 -5.08
N ALA A 127 -7.83 -14.30 -4.60
CA ALA A 127 -9.10 -13.89 -3.99
C ALA A 127 -10.18 -13.64 -5.05
N LEU A 128 -11.40 -14.12 -4.80
CA LEU A 128 -12.50 -13.95 -5.75
C LEU A 128 -13.01 -12.50 -5.75
N PHE A 129 -13.16 -11.94 -6.95
CA PHE A 129 -13.91 -10.71 -7.19
C PHE A 129 -15.19 -11.06 -7.94
N GLY A 130 -16.30 -11.09 -7.20
CA GLY A 130 -17.56 -11.61 -7.67
C GLY A 130 -17.43 -13.05 -8.21
N LYS A 131 -18.04 -13.31 -9.37
CA LYS A 131 -18.02 -14.62 -10.04
C LYS A 131 -17.02 -14.72 -11.20
N ASN A 132 -16.40 -13.61 -11.60
CA ASN A 132 -15.73 -13.48 -12.89
C ASN A 132 -14.20 -13.35 -12.80
N ALA A 133 -13.67 -12.88 -11.67
CA ALA A 133 -12.26 -12.55 -11.54
C ALA A 133 -11.64 -13.17 -10.29
N ARG A 134 -10.33 -13.45 -10.35
CA ARG A 134 -9.52 -13.97 -9.25
C ARG A 134 -8.25 -13.16 -9.15
N VAL A 135 -8.07 -12.41 -8.07
CA VAL A 135 -6.91 -11.52 -7.89
C VAL A 135 -5.80 -12.24 -7.13
N PRO A 136 -4.63 -12.48 -7.74
CA PRO A 136 -3.48 -13.03 -7.03
C PRO A 136 -3.04 -12.10 -5.90
N LEU A 137 -2.82 -12.67 -4.71
CA LEU A 137 -2.47 -11.91 -3.52
C LEU A 137 -0.95 -11.76 -3.37
N LYS A 138 -0.51 -10.60 -2.90
CA LYS A 138 0.86 -10.33 -2.48
C LYS A 138 0.83 -9.31 -1.34
N PRO A 139 0.69 -9.78 -0.09
CA PRO A 139 0.59 -8.90 1.06
C PRO A 139 1.78 -7.96 1.23
N PHE A 140 1.50 -6.70 1.56
CA PHE A 140 2.51 -5.67 1.84
C PHE A 140 1.98 -4.58 2.79
N ALA A 141 2.85 -3.66 3.21
CA ALA A 141 2.46 -2.47 3.98
C ALA A 141 2.46 -1.23 3.08
N GLY A 142 1.31 -0.57 2.94
CA GLY A 142 1.14 0.70 2.24
C GLY A 142 1.80 1.86 2.98
N THR A 143 1.57 1.94 4.30
CA THR A 143 2.18 2.95 5.16
C THR A 143 3.33 2.39 6.02
N ILE A 144 4.56 2.84 5.75
CA ILE A 144 5.77 2.46 6.49
C ILE A 144 6.80 3.59 6.51
N GLY A 145 7.19 4.08 7.70
CA GLY A 145 7.99 5.30 7.78
C GLY A 145 8.56 5.64 9.16
N ASN A 146 9.44 6.66 9.16
CA ASN A 146 10.00 7.30 10.35
C ASN A 146 9.29 8.65 10.63
N ALA A 147 9.46 9.20 11.82
CA ALA A 147 9.02 10.57 12.09
C ALA A 147 9.88 11.62 11.38
N LEU A 148 9.27 12.76 11.08
CA LEU A 148 9.89 13.91 10.45
C LEU A 148 10.65 14.79 11.46
N ALA A 149 11.64 15.55 10.99
CA ALA A 149 12.27 16.61 11.80
C ALA A 149 11.30 17.77 12.10
N GLU A 150 10.34 18.04 11.22
CA GLU A 150 9.35 19.10 11.40
C GLU A 150 8.46 18.82 12.62
N LYS A 151 8.39 19.79 13.54
CA LYS A 151 7.56 19.68 14.75
C LYS A 151 6.07 19.67 14.42
N GLY A 152 5.29 19.09 15.34
CA GLY A 152 3.84 19.05 15.29
C GLY A 152 3.32 17.85 14.53
N HIS A 153 2.00 17.79 14.46
CA HIS A 153 1.29 16.65 13.93
C HIS A 153 1.11 16.77 12.41
N HIS A 154 1.58 15.77 11.67
CA HIS A 154 1.49 15.70 10.22
C HIS A 154 0.61 14.55 9.77
N SER A 155 -0.32 14.78 8.83
CA SER A 155 -1.20 13.73 8.31
C SER A 155 -0.43 12.52 7.75
N VAL A 156 -0.96 11.31 7.95
CA VAL A 156 -0.42 10.06 7.39
C VAL A 156 -0.58 10.00 5.87
N VAL A 157 -1.68 10.53 5.35
CA VAL A 157 -2.14 10.33 3.95
C VAL A 157 -1.09 10.66 2.89
N PRO A 158 -0.34 11.78 2.95
CA PRO A 158 0.66 12.07 1.93
C PRO A 158 1.93 11.22 2.13
N PRO A 159 2.54 10.64 1.07
CA PRO A 159 3.89 10.08 1.14
C PRO A 159 4.90 11.15 1.53
N ARG A 160 5.98 10.75 2.19
CA ARG A 160 7.02 11.63 2.71
C ARG A 160 8.41 11.13 2.37
N ARG A 161 9.39 12.02 2.45
CA ARG A 161 10.81 11.68 2.24
C ARG A 161 11.37 10.68 3.27
N VAL A 162 10.69 10.52 4.40
CA VAL A 162 11.01 9.56 5.47
C VAL A 162 10.17 8.27 5.41
N GLY A 163 9.49 8.02 4.29
CA GLY A 163 8.51 6.93 4.13
C GLY A 163 7.08 7.46 4.26
N GLY A 164 6.25 6.78 5.03
CA GLY A 164 4.84 7.14 5.20
C GLY A 164 3.96 6.33 4.25
N ASN A 165 2.87 6.92 3.79
CA ASN A 165 1.92 6.27 2.89
C ASN A 165 2.48 6.15 1.48
N LEU A 166 3.28 5.10 1.24
CA LEU A 166 4.06 4.92 0.01
C LEU A 166 3.30 4.12 -1.04
N ASP A 167 2.47 3.16 -0.61
CA ASP A 167 1.63 2.32 -1.49
C ASP A 167 2.44 1.64 -2.60
N ILE A 168 3.66 1.22 -2.23
CA ILE A 168 4.55 0.45 -3.10
C ILE A 168 4.34 -1.03 -2.78
N ARG A 169 3.57 -1.73 -3.62
CA ARG A 169 3.27 -3.17 -3.49
C ARG A 169 4.48 -4.10 -3.43
N ASP A 170 5.66 -3.57 -3.75
CA ASP A 170 6.94 -4.28 -3.67
C ASP A 170 7.58 -4.27 -2.28
N LEU A 171 7.04 -3.50 -1.33
CA LEU A 171 7.38 -3.56 0.09
C LEU A 171 6.74 -4.78 0.78
N ALA A 172 6.89 -5.95 0.14
CA ALA A 172 6.38 -7.23 0.58
C ALA A 172 7.46 -8.07 1.29
N ALA A 173 7.09 -9.26 1.76
CA ALA A 173 8.01 -10.20 2.42
C ALA A 173 9.28 -10.46 1.57
N GLY A 174 10.44 -10.39 2.22
CA GLY A 174 11.77 -10.51 1.61
C GLY A 174 12.39 -9.19 1.17
N THR A 175 11.62 -8.09 1.10
CA THR A 175 12.15 -6.77 0.76
C THR A 175 12.94 -6.17 1.92
N THR A 176 14.04 -5.48 1.60
CA THR A 176 14.75 -4.61 2.55
C THR A 176 14.56 -3.15 2.16
N LEU A 177 13.93 -2.37 3.03
CA LEU A 177 13.69 -0.95 2.89
C LEU A 177 14.71 -0.15 3.72
N TYR A 178 15.15 0.98 3.20
CA TYR A 178 16.02 1.93 3.88
C TYR A 178 15.31 3.28 3.96
N LEU A 179 15.04 3.74 5.18
CA LEU A 179 14.33 4.98 5.47
C LEU A 179 15.30 6.02 6.04
N PRO A 180 15.32 7.27 5.54
CA PRO A 180 16.09 8.34 6.15
C PRO A 180 15.71 8.54 7.63
N VAL A 181 16.71 8.70 8.50
CA VAL A 181 16.52 9.10 9.90
C VAL A 181 16.69 10.60 10.00
N GLU A 182 15.68 11.29 10.52
CA GLU A 182 15.71 12.75 10.71
C GLU A 182 15.63 13.19 12.17
N VAL A 183 15.27 12.27 13.06
CA VAL A 183 15.16 12.49 14.51
C VAL A 183 15.84 11.35 15.25
N ALA A 184 16.30 11.64 16.48
CA ALA A 184 16.89 10.63 17.34
C ALA A 184 15.91 9.47 17.56
N GLY A 185 16.40 8.24 17.41
CA GLY A 185 15.60 7.03 17.55
C GLY A 185 14.70 6.70 16.36
N ALA A 186 14.70 7.51 15.29
CA ALA A 186 13.87 7.39 14.07
C ALA A 186 12.35 7.52 14.28
N LEU A 187 11.79 6.97 15.37
CA LEU A 187 10.35 6.91 15.67
C LEU A 187 9.57 6.21 14.55
N PHE A 188 9.93 4.95 14.31
CA PHE A 188 9.42 4.12 13.22
C PHE A 188 7.98 3.65 13.47
N SER A 189 7.10 3.73 12.47
CA SER A 189 5.75 3.15 12.51
C SER A 189 5.37 2.47 11.19
N VAL A 190 4.44 1.52 11.27
CA VAL A 190 3.93 0.76 10.11
C VAL A 190 2.43 0.49 10.26
N GLY A 191 1.68 0.48 9.18
CA GLY A 191 0.25 0.22 9.16
C GLY A 191 -0.25 0.08 7.74
N ASP A 192 -1.57 0.24 7.57
CA ASP A 192 -2.18 0.32 6.23
C ASP A 192 -1.79 -0.85 5.33
N THR A 193 -2.09 -2.05 5.80
CA THR A 193 -1.66 -3.29 5.14
C THR A 193 -2.64 -3.71 4.06
N HIS A 194 -2.12 -4.21 2.95
CA HIS A 194 -2.91 -4.57 1.77
C HIS A 194 -2.67 -6.03 1.40
N ALA A 195 -3.73 -6.76 1.03
CA ALA A 195 -3.61 -8.14 0.53
C ALA A 195 -3.18 -8.20 -0.94
N ALA A 196 -3.56 -7.20 -1.72
CA ALA A 196 -3.11 -6.96 -3.09
C ALA A 196 -3.32 -5.49 -3.45
N GLN A 197 -2.47 -4.98 -4.33
CA GLN A 197 -2.60 -3.66 -4.95
C GLN A 197 -1.97 -3.68 -6.34
N GLY A 198 -2.52 -2.89 -7.24
CA GLY A 198 -1.92 -2.53 -8.51
C GLY A 198 -0.89 -1.40 -8.38
N ASP A 199 -0.01 -1.23 -9.38
CA ASP A 199 0.80 -0.01 -9.42
C ASP A 199 -0.10 1.18 -9.78
N GLY A 200 -0.04 2.23 -8.95
CA GLY A 200 -0.81 3.46 -9.10
C GLY A 200 -2.11 3.51 -8.29
N GLU A 201 -2.53 2.41 -7.66
CA GLU A 201 -3.69 2.37 -6.74
C GLU A 201 -4.88 3.21 -7.24
N VAL A 202 -5.29 2.94 -8.48
CA VAL A 202 -5.93 3.97 -9.30
C VAL A 202 -7.30 4.41 -8.79
N CYS A 203 -8.03 3.59 -8.03
CA CYS A 203 -9.28 3.98 -7.37
C CYS A 203 -9.10 4.58 -5.97
N GLY A 204 -7.85 4.72 -5.53
CA GLY A 204 -7.45 5.23 -4.23
C GLY A 204 -7.44 4.19 -3.11
N THR A 205 -7.91 2.96 -3.36
CA THR A 205 -7.85 1.89 -2.35
C THR A 205 -7.36 0.59 -2.95
N ALA A 206 -6.72 -0.21 -2.12
CA ALA A 206 -6.22 -1.55 -2.43
C ALA A 206 -7.24 -2.63 -2.02
N ILE A 207 -6.78 -3.88 -1.84
CA ILE A 207 -7.46 -4.81 -0.93
C ILE A 207 -6.98 -4.50 0.49
N GLU A 208 -7.60 -3.50 1.10
CA GLU A 208 -7.35 -3.03 2.45
C GLU A 208 -7.63 -4.15 3.44
N SER A 209 -6.62 -4.60 4.18
CA SER A 209 -6.75 -5.77 5.06
C SER A 209 -5.96 -5.57 6.34
N PRO A 210 -6.54 -5.80 7.53
CA PRO A 210 -5.75 -5.85 8.76
C PRO A 210 -4.81 -7.06 8.71
N MET A 211 -3.56 -6.86 9.14
CA MET A 211 -2.53 -7.90 9.16
C MET A 211 -1.56 -7.69 10.32
N ASP A 212 -0.99 -8.79 10.81
CA ASP A 212 0.24 -8.68 11.59
C ASP A 212 1.44 -8.68 10.64
N VAL A 213 2.46 -7.87 10.93
CA VAL A 213 3.68 -7.76 10.12
C VAL A 213 4.90 -8.02 10.99
N VAL A 214 5.80 -8.89 10.55
CA VAL A 214 7.07 -9.14 11.23
C VAL A 214 8.18 -8.42 10.51
N LEU A 215 8.84 -7.49 11.22
CA LEU A 215 9.89 -6.63 10.70
C LEU A 215 11.15 -6.77 11.55
N LYS A 216 12.32 -6.78 10.91
CA LYS A 216 13.59 -6.59 11.58
C LYS A 216 14.09 -5.17 11.36
N LEU A 217 14.38 -4.46 12.45
CA LEU A 217 14.87 -3.09 12.43
C LEU A 217 16.37 -3.08 12.73
N ASP A 218 17.16 -2.45 11.85
CA ASP A 218 18.61 -2.33 11.96
C ASP A 218 19.04 -0.92 11.51
N LEU A 219 20.30 -0.55 11.68
CA LEU A 219 20.79 0.80 11.45
C LEU A 219 21.98 0.83 10.47
N VAL A 220 21.92 1.74 9.51
CA VAL A 220 23.04 2.06 8.62
C VAL A 220 23.52 3.47 8.93
N LYS A 221 24.70 3.57 9.53
CA LYS A 221 25.28 4.86 9.95
C LYS A 221 25.72 5.71 8.75
N ASP A 222 25.54 7.03 8.84
CA ASP A 222 25.97 8.02 7.84
C ASP A 222 25.52 7.70 6.39
N ALA A 223 24.33 7.12 6.24
CA ALA A 223 23.80 6.70 4.94
C ALA A 223 23.38 7.89 4.06
N ARG A 224 23.00 9.03 4.67
CA ARG A 224 22.61 10.30 4.02
C ARG A 224 21.60 10.13 2.88
N LEU A 225 20.62 9.24 3.06
CA LEU A 225 19.53 9.07 2.11
C LEU A 225 18.64 10.30 2.09
N LYS A 226 18.25 10.75 0.89
CA LYS A 226 17.30 11.86 0.74
C LYS A 226 15.84 11.40 0.76
N THR A 227 15.60 10.18 0.28
CA THR A 227 14.29 9.55 0.13
C THR A 227 14.43 8.05 0.38
N PRO A 228 13.32 7.31 0.57
CA PRO A 228 13.37 5.87 0.75
C PRO A 228 14.06 5.16 -0.43
N ARG A 229 14.71 4.05 -0.15
CA ARG A 229 15.30 3.13 -1.13
C ARG A 229 15.01 1.70 -0.69
N PHE A 230 14.73 0.78 -1.60
CA PHE A 230 14.54 -0.63 -1.23
C PHE A 230 15.21 -1.58 -2.21
N THR A 231 15.40 -2.83 -1.79
CA THR A 231 15.91 -3.94 -2.59
C THR A 231 14.98 -5.13 -2.47
N THR A 232 14.61 -5.74 -3.60
CA THR A 232 13.75 -6.92 -3.66
C THR A 232 14.58 -8.19 -3.95
N PRO A 233 14.14 -9.39 -3.51
CA PRO A 233 14.91 -10.62 -3.67
C PRO A 233 14.80 -11.25 -5.08
N GLY A 234 14.00 -10.67 -5.99
CA GLY A 234 13.74 -11.25 -7.31
C GLY A 234 12.71 -10.45 -8.10
N PRO A 235 12.13 -11.04 -9.17
CA PRO A 235 11.09 -10.41 -9.96
C PRO A 235 9.88 -10.08 -9.09
N VAL A 236 9.38 -8.86 -9.25
CA VAL A 236 8.35 -8.27 -8.39
C VAL A 236 6.92 -8.72 -8.73
N THR A 237 6.68 -9.17 -9.97
CA THR A 237 5.36 -9.45 -10.55
C THR A 237 5.09 -10.94 -10.82
N ARG A 238 5.84 -11.87 -10.20
CA ARG A 238 5.69 -13.33 -10.44
C ARG A 238 4.25 -13.86 -10.30
N HIS A 239 3.47 -13.24 -9.42
CA HIS A 239 2.08 -13.60 -9.13
C HIS A 239 1.10 -13.16 -10.24
N LEU A 240 1.51 -12.25 -11.14
CA LEU A 240 0.67 -11.68 -12.21
C LEU A 240 1.13 -12.10 -13.62
N ASP A 241 2.44 -12.28 -13.83
CA ASP A 241 3.03 -12.40 -15.18
C ASP A 241 2.66 -13.68 -15.95
N ALA A 242 2.07 -14.68 -15.30
CA ALA A 242 1.92 -16.04 -15.84
C ALA A 242 1.14 -16.14 -17.16
N LYS A 243 0.25 -15.18 -17.45
CA LYS A 243 -0.61 -15.15 -18.64
C LYS A 243 -0.40 -13.91 -19.53
N GLY A 244 0.55 -13.05 -19.18
CA GLY A 244 0.74 -11.76 -19.83
C GLY A 244 -0.36 -10.74 -19.50
N TYR A 245 -0.45 -9.69 -20.31
CA TYR A 245 -1.25 -8.49 -20.02
C TYR A 245 -2.08 -8.04 -21.22
N GLU A 246 -3.23 -7.43 -20.94
CA GLU A 246 -3.89 -6.48 -21.84
C GLU A 246 -3.36 -5.08 -21.49
N VAL A 247 -3.11 -4.22 -22.48
CA VAL A 247 -2.46 -2.92 -22.25
C VAL A 247 -3.18 -1.81 -22.98
N THR A 248 -3.52 -0.75 -22.26
CA THR A 248 -4.05 0.51 -22.80
C THR A 248 -3.07 1.64 -22.57
N THR A 249 -3.11 2.69 -23.40
CA THR A 249 -2.14 3.78 -23.36
C THR A 249 -2.83 5.14 -23.40
N GLY A 250 -2.29 6.09 -22.64
CA GLY A 250 -2.55 7.52 -22.80
C GLY A 250 -1.30 8.18 -23.36
N ILE A 251 -1.49 9.02 -24.38
CA ILE A 251 -0.41 9.65 -25.12
C ILE A 251 -0.68 11.14 -25.24
N GLY A 252 0.19 11.96 -24.67
CA GLY A 252 0.01 13.41 -24.71
C GLY A 252 1.08 14.19 -23.97
N PRO A 253 0.97 15.53 -23.96
CA PRO A 253 1.96 16.41 -23.35
C PRO A 253 1.80 16.55 -21.82
N ASP A 254 0.98 15.72 -21.17
CA ASP A 254 0.77 15.74 -19.72
C ASP A 254 0.63 14.31 -19.19
N LEU A 255 1.48 13.93 -18.23
CA LEU A 255 1.52 12.58 -17.69
C LEU A 255 0.29 12.23 -16.85
N MET A 256 -0.30 13.20 -16.16
CA MET A 256 -1.48 12.95 -15.33
C MET A 256 -2.71 12.70 -16.21
N ALA A 257 -2.87 13.49 -17.28
CA ALA A 257 -3.89 13.27 -18.30
C ALA A 257 -3.67 11.91 -19.00
N GLY A 258 -2.43 11.59 -19.37
CA GLY A 258 -2.08 10.29 -19.95
C GLY A 258 -2.39 9.11 -19.00
N ALA A 259 -2.13 9.25 -17.71
CA ALA A 259 -2.50 8.25 -16.71
C ALA A 259 -4.01 8.05 -16.62
N ARG A 260 -4.79 9.14 -16.57
CA ARG A 260 -6.27 9.07 -16.56
C ARG A 260 -6.79 8.37 -17.81
N GLU A 261 -6.30 8.74 -18.99
CA GLU A 261 -6.73 8.17 -20.25
C GLU A 261 -6.36 6.68 -20.39
N ALA A 262 -5.17 6.27 -19.96
CA ALA A 262 -4.78 4.86 -19.95
C ALA A 262 -5.71 4.01 -19.07
N VAL A 263 -6.05 4.51 -17.88
CA VAL A 263 -6.94 3.79 -16.94
C VAL A 263 -8.39 3.79 -17.43
N ALA A 264 -8.91 4.92 -17.92
CA ALA A 264 -10.27 5.00 -18.44
C ALA A 264 -10.49 4.03 -19.62
N GLN A 265 -9.55 3.96 -20.55
CA GLN A 265 -9.61 2.98 -21.64
C GLN A 265 -9.55 1.53 -21.14
N MET A 266 -8.81 1.24 -20.06
CA MET A 266 -8.80 -0.10 -19.49
C MET A 266 -10.17 -0.44 -18.88
N VAL A 267 -10.77 0.49 -18.14
CA VAL A 267 -12.13 0.32 -17.61
C VAL A 267 -13.12 0.01 -18.75
N ASP A 268 -13.08 0.75 -19.85
CA ASP A 268 -13.93 0.51 -21.02
C ASP A 268 -13.68 -0.87 -21.64
N LEU A 269 -12.41 -1.26 -21.79
CA LEU A 269 -12.01 -2.56 -22.33
C LEU A 269 -12.55 -3.71 -21.47
N LEU A 270 -12.34 -3.65 -20.15
CA LEU A 270 -12.78 -4.69 -19.22
C LEU A 270 -14.31 -4.78 -19.17
N SER A 271 -14.99 -3.64 -19.07
CA SER A 271 -16.46 -3.55 -19.05
C SER A 271 -17.05 -4.09 -20.36
N GLY A 272 -16.48 -3.70 -21.50
CA GLY A 272 -16.92 -4.13 -22.82
C GLY A 272 -16.76 -5.64 -23.06
N ARG A 273 -15.60 -6.19 -22.66
CA ARG A 273 -15.23 -7.60 -22.90
C ARG A 273 -15.86 -8.57 -21.90
N TYR A 274 -15.81 -8.25 -20.61
CA TYR A 274 -16.23 -9.15 -19.54
C TYR A 274 -17.61 -8.83 -18.96
N LYS A 275 -18.27 -7.77 -19.44
CA LYS A 275 -19.61 -7.34 -18.99
C LYS A 275 -19.68 -7.09 -17.49
N ILE A 276 -18.60 -6.55 -16.93
CA ILE A 276 -18.53 -6.07 -15.55
C ILE A 276 -18.97 -4.60 -15.49
N ASP A 277 -19.51 -4.17 -14.35
CA ASP A 277 -19.88 -2.77 -14.17
C ASP A 277 -18.64 -1.86 -14.21
N PRO A 278 -18.70 -0.66 -14.82
CA PRO A 278 -17.54 0.23 -14.88
C PRO A 278 -16.91 0.56 -13.52
N VAL A 279 -17.69 0.73 -12.44
CA VAL A 279 -17.10 1.03 -11.12
C VAL A 279 -16.41 -0.20 -10.53
N GLU A 280 -16.93 -1.40 -10.81
CA GLU A 280 -16.30 -2.66 -10.44
C GLU A 280 -15.00 -2.89 -11.23
N ALA A 281 -14.99 -2.56 -12.53
CA ALA A 281 -13.78 -2.61 -13.36
C ALA A 281 -12.70 -1.66 -12.84
N TYR A 282 -13.10 -0.47 -12.40
CA TYR A 282 -12.18 0.52 -11.83
C TYR A 282 -11.58 0.06 -10.50
N MET A 283 -12.39 -0.50 -9.59
CA MET A 283 -11.89 -1.10 -8.35
C MET A 283 -10.97 -2.30 -8.64
N LEU A 284 -11.33 -3.16 -9.61
CA LEU A 284 -10.50 -4.29 -10.01
C LEU A 284 -9.15 -3.83 -10.59
N ALA A 285 -9.15 -2.76 -11.39
CA ALA A 285 -7.93 -2.15 -11.90
C ALA A 285 -7.01 -1.67 -10.76
N SER A 286 -7.58 -1.09 -9.69
CA SER A 286 -6.80 -0.60 -8.53
C SER A 286 -6.07 -1.70 -7.77
N VAL A 287 -6.65 -2.90 -7.68
CA VAL A 287 -6.09 -3.99 -6.86
C VAL A 287 -5.09 -4.89 -7.58
N CYS A 288 -4.99 -4.82 -8.92
CA CYS A 288 -4.09 -5.72 -9.66
C CYS A 288 -3.49 -5.18 -10.97
N GLY A 289 -3.91 -4.00 -11.47
CA GLY A 289 -3.35 -3.44 -12.70
C GLY A 289 -2.07 -2.63 -12.45
N ASP A 290 -1.25 -2.42 -13.48
CA ASP A 290 0.00 -1.68 -13.37
C ASP A 290 -0.01 -0.42 -14.22
N LEU A 291 -0.07 0.74 -13.56
CA LEU A 291 0.17 2.04 -14.19
C LEU A 291 1.67 2.26 -14.35
N ARG A 292 2.14 2.43 -15.59
CA ARG A 292 3.56 2.56 -15.92
C ARG A 292 3.80 3.75 -16.81
N ILE A 293 4.83 4.52 -16.48
CA ILE A 293 5.43 5.44 -17.46
C ILE A 293 6.21 4.59 -18.46
N SER A 294 5.79 4.60 -19.73
CA SER A 294 6.48 3.86 -20.79
C SER A 294 7.65 4.65 -21.35
N GLU A 295 7.45 5.92 -21.65
CA GLU A 295 8.53 6.85 -21.99
C GLU A 295 8.19 8.29 -21.56
N ILE A 296 9.23 9.07 -21.23
CA ILE A 296 9.16 10.47 -20.78
C ILE A 296 10.17 11.39 -21.48
N VAL A 297 10.62 11.04 -22.68
CA VAL A 297 11.74 11.74 -23.34
C VAL A 297 11.43 12.22 -24.74
N ASP A 298 10.38 11.69 -25.38
CA ASP A 298 10.10 11.94 -26.80
C ASP A 298 9.17 13.15 -27.01
N MET A 299 9.72 14.35 -26.85
CA MET A 299 8.95 15.59 -26.95
C MET A 299 8.18 15.75 -28.29
N PRO A 300 6.94 16.29 -28.27
CA PRO A 300 6.28 16.94 -27.14
C PRO A 300 5.36 16.01 -26.31
N ASN A 301 5.29 14.72 -26.62
CA ASN A 301 4.35 13.80 -26.00
C ASN A 301 5.06 12.77 -25.14
N TRP A 302 4.34 12.22 -24.18
CA TRP A 302 4.81 11.11 -23.35
C TRP A 302 3.78 9.99 -23.35
N VAL A 303 4.23 8.77 -23.08
CA VAL A 303 3.37 7.58 -23.03
C VAL A 303 3.27 7.06 -21.60
N VAL A 304 2.04 7.02 -21.09
CA VAL A 304 1.67 6.26 -19.89
C VAL A 304 0.84 5.06 -20.33
N SER A 305 1.14 3.88 -19.79
CA SER A 305 0.47 2.63 -20.10
C SER A 305 -0.15 2.02 -18.86
N PHE A 306 -1.32 1.42 -18.99
CA PHE A 306 -1.95 0.64 -17.93
C PHE A 306 -2.02 -0.83 -18.35
N TYR A 307 -1.32 -1.69 -17.60
CA TYR A 307 -1.22 -3.12 -17.86
C TYR A 307 -2.20 -3.86 -16.95
N PHE A 308 -3.13 -4.61 -17.52
CA PHE A 308 -4.04 -5.45 -16.76
C PHE A 308 -3.67 -6.95 -16.92
N PRO A 309 -3.39 -7.67 -15.83
CA PRO A 309 -2.92 -9.05 -15.89
C PRO A 309 -4.03 -10.01 -16.34
N ARG A 310 -3.78 -10.77 -17.41
CA ARG A 310 -4.77 -11.69 -17.99
C ARG A 310 -5.14 -12.86 -17.08
N CYS A 311 -4.24 -13.25 -16.16
CA CYS A 311 -4.51 -14.34 -15.21
C CYS A 311 -5.68 -14.05 -14.27
N VAL A 312 -6.13 -12.79 -14.17
CA VAL A 312 -7.28 -12.44 -13.33
C VAL A 312 -8.59 -12.99 -13.88
N PHE A 313 -8.69 -13.22 -15.19
CA PHE A 313 -9.89 -13.74 -15.86
C PHE A 313 -9.72 -15.14 -16.50
N GLU A 314 -8.51 -15.70 -16.51
CA GLU A 314 -8.16 -16.98 -17.15
C GLU A 314 -7.77 -18.07 -16.14
#